data_AF-A0A6B0VCT7-F1
#
_entry.id   AF-A0A6B0VCT7-F1
#
_cell.length_a   1.000
_cell.length_b   1.000
_cell.length_c   1.000
_cell.angle_alpha   90.00
_cell.angle_beta   90.00
_cell.angle_gamma   90.00
#
_symmetry.space_group_name_H-M   'P 1'
#
loop_
_entity.id
_entity.type
_entity.pdbx_description
1 polymer ?
#
loop_
_entity_poly.entity_id
_entity_poly.type
_entity_poly.pdbx_seq_one_letter_code
_entity_poly.pdbx_strand_id
1 'polypeptide(L)'
;MCACRVGGMQPNSASASPMLDELEDYLHEIRSRDDEGDEDGAGDVYSQLAQKEKDLLLAAEIGKELLERNTDLSRQNERLTEEYSRKLEALEQEKHALRRKLDSVSGESDGRLSELQADLAQARQQLAEQQALLRSLDRERGAVVHEMADQNQRLAQELKAARRAEDQAASQYRSLREQLSLRRSSLDDHVSQLEGLREEITLLSDRKAELERRISALVDERESLSLSLEESGDRILLLEKQRHDYEAQIRNQQRDMEELRVANVQLQERLDAAQRLRTSSPLPGHSLGHRSLFNEIEMSSSSSADDDAASTGRRSRQLSQLGSSSAGFAADLDEIECDECELGSEEDKLRQELAQALQELQRLVSDLRRHRDSAASSDSGVPPSPAEVHPRDVTGHMLSAILADLRLLLQDMLAGSGCQGCQTLAEERAQAEQLRRELCDKSDELRQRSVELSEAQRQLTLHDTELQALHEERDRLRDDVGSSRMAKDEIVKRAWDTRDQAVARKNNTEIELAKTRIELMHINSQLMEAIQQKVELSQQLEQWQVDMQALLDERVKKQLRRQEKEDSRRKAQAAAACANGSQQGAAGRSAGKLFGLWRKSQVPQ
;
A
#
# COMPACT_ATOMS: atom_id res chain seq x y z
N MET A 1 37.29 -78.85 -21.19
CA MET A 1 37.86 -79.79 -22.17
C MET A 1 39.32 -79.43 -22.38
N CYS A 2 40.25 -80.11 -21.69
CA CYS A 2 41.68 -80.02 -21.99
C CYS A 2 42.18 -81.46 -22.16
N ALA A 3 42.63 -81.77 -23.38
CA ALA A 3 43.19 -83.06 -23.75
C ALA A 3 44.66 -83.10 -23.33
N CYS A 4 45.00 -83.89 -22.31
CA CYS A 4 46.38 -84.24 -22.02
C CYS A 4 46.77 -85.46 -22.87
N ARG A 5 47.60 -85.18 -23.87
CA ARG A 5 48.24 -86.13 -24.79
C ARG A 5 49.32 -86.89 -24.02
N VAL A 6 49.09 -88.17 -23.72
CA VAL A 6 50.12 -89.07 -23.19
C VAL A 6 51.03 -89.44 -24.36
N GLY A 7 52.21 -88.82 -24.43
CA GLY A 7 53.25 -89.12 -25.40
C GLY A 7 54.41 -89.85 -24.74
N GLY A 8 54.81 -90.97 -25.35
CA GLY A 8 56.18 -91.48 -25.26
C GLY A 8 56.45 -92.56 -24.23
N MET A 9 56.00 -93.78 -24.49
CA MET A 9 56.77 -94.98 -24.09
C MET A 9 57.54 -95.43 -25.34
N GLN A 10 58.81 -95.01 -25.45
CA GLN A 10 59.75 -95.65 -26.36
C GLN A 10 60.15 -97.00 -25.74
N PRO A 11 60.00 -98.13 -26.43
CA PRO A 11 60.68 -99.35 -26.00
C PRO A 11 62.16 -99.21 -26.37
N ASN A 12 63.04 -99.26 -25.36
CA ASN A 12 64.49 -99.46 -25.54
C ASN A 12 64.70 -100.83 -26.21
N SER A 13 64.78 -100.87 -27.53
CA SER A 13 65.14 -102.05 -28.33
C SER A 13 66.65 -102.07 -28.60
N ALA A 14 67.48 -101.89 -27.57
CA ALA A 14 68.93 -101.84 -27.71
C ALA A 14 69.61 -102.64 -26.60
N SER A 15 69.39 -103.95 -26.63
CA SER A 15 70.27 -104.91 -25.98
C SER A 15 70.33 -106.18 -26.83
N ALA A 16 70.85 -106.06 -28.06
CA ALA A 16 71.39 -107.22 -28.75
C ALA A 16 72.63 -107.64 -27.97
N SER A 17 72.50 -108.69 -27.15
CA SER A 17 73.58 -109.20 -26.32
C SER A 17 74.54 -110.03 -27.17
N PRO A 18 75.87 -109.84 -27.05
CA PRO A 18 76.89 -110.62 -27.76
C PRO A 18 76.87 -112.12 -27.43
N MET A 19 76.08 -112.53 -26.42
CA MET A 19 75.83 -113.92 -26.06
C MET A 19 74.83 -114.63 -26.99
N LEU A 20 74.01 -113.88 -27.75
CA LEU A 20 73.15 -114.47 -28.80
C LEU A 20 73.99 -114.92 -30.01
N ASP A 21 75.05 -114.18 -30.33
CA ASP A 21 76.00 -114.56 -31.38
C ASP A 21 76.82 -115.80 -30.96
N GLU A 22 77.26 -115.87 -29.68
CA GLU A 22 77.95 -117.05 -29.14
C GLU A 22 77.04 -118.30 -29.06
N LEU A 23 75.74 -118.12 -28.83
CA LEU A 23 74.73 -119.19 -28.86
C LEU A 23 74.37 -119.63 -30.29
N GLU A 24 74.38 -118.73 -31.26
CA GLU A 24 74.23 -119.05 -32.69
C GLU A 24 75.42 -119.88 -33.19
N ASP A 25 76.64 -119.51 -32.82
CA ASP A 25 77.86 -120.25 -33.18
C ASP A 25 77.89 -121.65 -32.54
N TYR A 26 77.45 -121.80 -31.29
CA TYR A 26 77.35 -123.12 -30.61
C TYR A 26 76.25 -124.01 -31.18
N LEU A 27 75.09 -123.44 -31.54
CA LEU A 27 74.02 -124.16 -32.25
C LEU A 27 74.46 -124.60 -33.65
N HIS A 28 75.32 -123.81 -34.30
CA HIS A 28 75.91 -124.17 -35.59
C HIS A 28 76.89 -125.35 -35.46
N GLU A 29 77.67 -125.41 -34.38
CA GLU A 29 78.55 -126.56 -34.07
C GLU A 29 77.78 -127.84 -33.76
N ILE A 30 76.65 -127.76 -33.04
CA ILE A 30 75.79 -128.92 -32.76
C ILE A 30 75.14 -129.44 -34.05
N ARG A 31 74.56 -128.55 -34.87
CA ARG A 31 73.97 -128.93 -36.16
C ARG A 31 74.98 -129.52 -37.15
N SER A 32 76.24 -129.10 -37.09
CA SER A 32 77.29 -129.64 -37.96
C SER A 32 77.79 -131.02 -37.52
N ARG A 33 77.52 -131.43 -36.28
CA ARG A 33 77.88 -132.76 -35.74
C ARG A 33 76.79 -133.81 -35.95
N ASP A 34 75.53 -133.40 -36.06
CA ASP A 34 74.40 -134.31 -36.31
C ASP A 34 74.29 -134.77 -37.79
N ASP A 35 75.01 -134.10 -38.73
CA ASP A 35 74.97 -134.40 -40.17
C ASP A 35 76.07 -135.39 -40.64
N GLU A 36 76.99 -135.81 -39.74
CA GLU A 36 77.92 -136.93 -39.98
C GLU A 36 77.35 -138.22 -39.38
N GLY A 37 76.58 -138.94 -40.19
CA GLY A 37 75.93 -140.19 -39.80
C GLY A 37 76.89 -141.34 -39.48
N ASP A 38 76.50 -142.09 -38.44
CA ASP A 38 76.65 -143.53 -38.24
C ASP A 38 77.72 -144.27 -39.08
N GLU A 39 78.82 -144.70 -38.44
CA GLU A 39 79.38 -146.06 -38.63
C GLU A 39 80.44 -146.39 -37.56
N ASP A 40 80.21 -147.54 -36.90
CA ASP A 40 81.13 -148.39 -36.14
C ASP A 40 81.84 -147.92 -34.85
N GLY A 41 81.39 -148.55 -33.75
CA GLY A 41 82.32 -149.28 -32.89
C GLY A 41 82.89 -148.54 -31.67
N ALA A 42 82.15 -148.54 -30.57
CA ALA A 42 82.69 -148.52 -29.20
C ALA A 42 83.80 -147.47 -28.91
N GLY A 43 83.70 -146.29 -29.52
CA GLY A 43 84.52 -145.11 -29.24
C GLY A 43 84.03 -144.39 -27.97
N ASP A 44 84.51 -144.89 -26.83
CA ASP A 44 84.57 -144.27 -25.51
C ASP A 44 83.33 -143.49 -25.02
N VAL A 45 82.35 -144.24 -24.50
CA VAL A 45 81.17 -143.73 -23.75
C VAL A 45 81.55 -142.66 -22.72
N TYR A 46 82.76 -142.74 -22.15
CA TYR A 46 83.28 -141.76 -21.19
C TYR A 46 83.55 -140.38 -21.80
N SER A 47 84.05 -140.30 -23.03
CA SER A 47 84.31 -139.04 -23.72
C SER A 47 83.01 -138.32 -24.13
N GLN A 48 82.02 -139.09 -24.61
CA GLN A 48 80.69 -138.56 -24.90
C GLN A 48 79.95 -138.13 -23.62
N LEU A 49 80.14 -138.86 -22.52
CA LEU A 49 79.60 -138.49 -21.21
C LEU A 49 80.24 -137.19 -20.69
N ALA A 50 81.56 -137.06 -20.78
CA ALA A 50 82.27 -135.84 -20.38
C ALA A 50 81.88 -134.61 -21.23
N GLN A 51 81.58 -134.81 -22.52
CA GLN A 51 81.07 -133.74 -23.38
C GLN A 51 79.64 -133.33 -23.00
N LYS A 52 78.76 -134.31 -22.77
CA LYS A 52 77.42 -134.05 -22.24
C LYS A 52 77.43 -133.41 -20.85
N GLU A 53 78.39 -133.75 -19.99
CA GLU A 53 78.59 -133.09 -18.70
C GLU A 53 79.01 -131.62 -18.87
N LYS A 54 79.89 -131.30 -19.83
CA LYS A 54 80.24 -129.91 -20.16
C LYS A 54 79.06 -129.13 -20.73
N ASP A 55 78.28 -129.73 -21.62
CA ASP A 55 77.07 -129.11 -22.18
C ASP A 55 76.01 -128.86 -21.10
N LEU A 56 75.83 -129.79 -20.16
CA LEU A 56 74.95 -129.61 -19.01
C LEU A 56 75.43 -128.50 -18.08
N LEU A 57 76.74 -128.36 -17.87
CA LEU A 57 77.31 -127.27 -17.09
C LEU A 57 77.13 -125.92 -17.79
N LEU A 58 77.43 -125.83 -19.10
CA LEU A 58 77.22 -124.61 -19.89
C LEU A 58 75.74 -124.21 -19.94
N ALA A 59 74.82 -125.16 -20.14
CA ALA A 59 73.39 -124.91 -20.08
C ALA A 59 72.93 -124.43 -18.70
N ALA A 60 73.53 -124.97 -17.62
CA ALA A 60 73.27 -124.50 -16.26
C ALA A 60 73.86 -123.09 -16.01
N GLU A 61 75.03 -122.77 -16.56
CA GLU A 61 75.64 -121.44 -16.49
C GLU A 61 74.81 -120.39 -17.25
N ILE A 62 74.40 -120.68 -18.49
CA ILE A 62 73.49 -119.83 -19.26
C ILE A 62 72.13 -119.71 -18.56
N GLY A 63 71.61 -120.81 -18.04
CA GLY A 63 70.38 -120.82 -17.24
C GLY A 63 70.50 -119.93 -16.01
N LYS A 64 71.65 -119.96 -15.32
CA LYS A 64 71.95 -119.09 -14.18
C LYS A 64 72.04 -117.63 -14.60
N GLU A 65 72.73 -117.30 -15.68
CA GLU A 65 72.78 -115.93 -16.18
C GLU A 65 71.41 -115.41 -16.64
N LEU A 66 70.60 -116.25 -17.29
CA LEU A 66 69.24 -115.90 -17.69
C LEU A 66 68.34 -115.68 -16.47
N LEU A 67 68.47 -116.51 -15.43
CA LEU A 67 67.78 -116.31 -14.16
C LEU A 67 68.24 -115.01 -13.48
N GLU A 68 69.54 -114.71 -13.45
CA GLU A 68 70.07 -113.45 -12.90
C GLU A 68 69.54 -112.24 -13.67
N ARG A 69 69.59 -112.25 -15.01
CA ARG A 69 69.00 -111.18 -15.85
C ARG A 69 67.50 -111.06 -15.65
N ASN A 70 66.77 -112.17 -15.52
CA ASN A 70 65.35 -112.15 -15.23
C ASN A 70 65.05 -111.58 -13.83
N THR A 71 65.89 -111.89 -12.84
CA THR A 71 65.77 -111.32 -11.49
C THR A 71 66.06 -109.82 -11.48
N ASP A 72 67.04 -109.36 -12.27
CA ASP A 72 67.36 -107.93 -12.37
C ASP A 72 66.29 -107.17 -13.17
N LEU A 73 65.75 -107.74 -14.24
CA LEU A 73 64.59 -107.20 -14.94
C LEU A 73 63.36 -107.13 -14.02
N SER A 74 63.15 -108.15 -13.18
CA SER A 74 62.07 -108.15 -12.19
C SER A 74 62.25 -107.03 -11.16
N ARG A 75 63.47 -106.85 -10.62
CA ARG A 75 63.80 -105.73 -9.73
C ARG A 75 63.63 -104.37 -10.39
N GLN A 76 63.98 -104.24 -11.67
CA GLN A 76 63.78 -103.00 -12.43
C GLN A 76 62.30 -102.71 -12.65
N ASN A 77 61.50 -103.74 -12.99
CA ASN A 77 60.06 -103.62 -13.11
C ASN A 77 59.41 -103.24 -11.77
N GLU A 78 59.83 -103.83 -10.66
CA GLU A 78 59.38 -103.47 -9.32
C GLU A 78 59.66 -101.99 -9.02
N ARG A 79 60.91 -101.52 -9.24
CA ARG A 79 61.25 -100.10 -9.07
C ARG A 79 60.41 -99.18 -9.94
N LEU A 80 60.18 -99.53 -11.21
CA LEU A 80 59.33 -98.76 -12.09
C LEU A 80 57.89 -98.74 -11.58
N THR A 81 57.34 -99.87 -11.13
CA THR A 81 55.99 -99.91 -10.55
C THR A 81 55.87 -99.07 -9.29
N GLU A 82 56.89 -99.04 -8.43
CA GLU A 82 56.95 -98.15 -7.26
C GLU A 82 57.05 -96.67 -7.66
N GLU A 83 57.83 -96.34 -8.67
CA GLU A 83 57.90 -94.96 -9.17
C GLU A 83 56.57 -94.51 -9.78
N TYR A 84 55.89 -95.40 -10.51
CA TYR A 84 54.57 -95.12 -11.04
C TYR A 84 53.51 -94.99 -9.95
N SER A 85 53.54 -95.84 -8.92
CA SER A 85 52.61 -95.71 -7.78
C SER A 85 52.83 -94.39 -7.03
N ARG A 86 54.09 -94.01 -6.74
CA ARG A 86 54.42 -92.71 -6.12
C ARG A 86 53.94 -91.53 -6.96
N LYS A 87 54.09 -91.59 -8.29
CA LYS A 87 53.59 -90.55 -9.20
C LYS A 87 52.06 -90.49 -9.21
N LEU A 88 51.37 -91.63 -9.19
CA LEU A 88 49.91 -91.69 -9.09
C LEU A 88 49.42 -91.07 -7.78
N GLU A 89 50.03 -91.44 -6.65
CA GLU A 89 49.71 -90.87 -5.34
C GLU A 89 49.92 -89.34 -5.31
N ALA A 90 51.02 -88.84 -5.87
CA ALA A 90 51.27 -87.40 -5.96
C ALA A 90 50.21 -86.69 -6.81
N LEU A 91 49.84 -87.23 -7.97
CA LEU A 91 48.79 -86.68 -8.83
C LEU A 91 47.41 -86.71 -8.16
N GLU A 92 47.11 -87.77 -7.41
CA GLU A 92 45.87 -87.85 -6.63
C GLU A 92 45.84 -86.77 -5.54
N GLN A 93 46.93 -86.60 -4.78
CA GLN A 93 47.05 -85.55 -3.78
C GLN A 93 46.90 -84.16 -4.39
N GLU A 94 47.56 -83.88 -5.51
CA GLU A 94 47.43 -82.61 -6.24
C GLU A 94 46.00 -82.38 -6.72
N LYS A 95 45.35 -83.40 -7.28
CA LYS A 95 43.95 -83.35 -7.68
C LYS A 95 43.02 -83.05 -6.51
N HIS A 96 43.21 -83.70 -5.37
CA HIS A 96 42.44 -83.44 -4.15
C HIS A 96 42.72 -82.05 -3.58
N ALA A 97 43.95 -81.56 -3.67
CA ALA A 97 44.31 -80.21 -3.27
C ALA A 97 43.68 -79.16 -4.20
N LEU A 98 43.72 -79.37 -5.52
CA LEU A 98 43.10 -78.47 -6.51
C LEU A 98 41.58 -78.43 -6.38
N ARG A 99 40.92 -79.56 -6.11
CA ARG A 99 39.48 -79.60 -5.82
C ARG A 99 39.14 -78.76 -4.60
N ARG A 100 39.85 -78.94 -3.48
CA ARG A 100 39.63 -78.12 -2.27
C ARG A 100 39.87 -76.63 -2.52
N LYS A 101 40.90 -76.28 -3.31
CA LYS A 101 41.14 -74.88 -3.71
C LYS A 101 40.01 -74.34 -4.57
N LEU A 102 39.49 -75.13 -5.51
CA LEU A 102 38.35 -74.74 -6.32
C LEU A 102 37.10 -74.53 -5.46
N ASP A 103 36.82 -75.44 -4.54
CA ASP A 103 35.67 -75.36 -3.62
C ASP A 103 35.78 -74.15 -2.68
N SER A 104 36.98 -73.81 -2.20
CA SER A 104 37.24 -72.60 -1.41
C SER A 104 36.97 -71.34 -2.22
N VAL A 105 37.50 -71.25 -3.44
CA VAL A 105 37.31 -70.08 -4.31
C VAL A 105 35.86 -69.96 -4.77
N SER A 106 35.17 -71.07 -5.05
CA SER A 106 33.75 -71.03 -5.38
C SER A 106 32.93 -70.57 -4.18
N GLY A 107 33.20 -71.08 -2.98
CA GLY A 107 32.53 -70.65 -1.75
C GLY A 107 32.73 -69.15 -1.44
N GLU A 108 33.94 -68.63 -1.61
CA GLU A 108 34.22 -67.19 -1.51
C GLU A 108 33.46 -66.37 -2.56
N SER A 109 33.38 -66.89 -3.80
CA SER A 109 32.65 -66.24 -4.88
C SER A 109 31.15 -66.21 -4.61
N ASP A 110 30.58 -67.32 -4.15
CA ASP A 110 29.17 -67.44 -3.75
C ASP A 110 28.85 -66.52 -2.56
N GLY A 111 29.77 -66.42 -1.59
CA GLY A 111 29.70 -65.46 -0.48
C GLY A 111 29.60 -64.01 -0.99
N ARG A 112 30.56 -63.59 -1.83
CA ARG A 112 30.54 -62.24 -2.45
C ARG A 112 29.28 -62.00 -3.28
N LEU A 113 28.80 -63.01 -4.02
CA LEU A 113 27.56 -62.91 -4.77
C LEU A 113 26.35 -62.71 -3.85
N SER A 114 26.29 -63.42 -2.72
CA SER A 114 25.20 -63.26 -1.74
C SER A 114 25.22 -61.88 -1.07
N GLU A 115 26.39 -61.34 -0.75
CA GLU A 115 26.56 -60.00 -0.19
C GLU A 115 26.07 -58.94 -1.19
N LEU A 116 26.55 -59.01 -2.44
CA LEU A 116 26.10 -58.10 -3.50
C LEU A 116 24.60 -58.23 -3.80
N GLN A 117 24.04 -59.44 -3.71
CA GLN A 117 22.59 -59.65 -3.85
C GLN A 117 21.81 -59.01 -2.70
N ALA A 118 22.32 -59.09 -1.46
CA ALA A 118 21.72 -58.45 -0.29
C ALA A 118 21.79 -56.91 -0.40
N ASP A 119 22.95 -56.35 -0.78
CA ASP A 119 23.13 -54.91 -1.00
C ASP A 119 22.19 -54.39 -2.09
N LEU A 120 22.06 -55.15 -3.20
CA LEU A 120 21.16 -54.80 -4.29
C LEU A 120 19.69 -54.86 -3.86
N ALA A 121 19.31 -55.85 -3.05
CA ALA A 121 17.98 -55.93 -2.46
C ALA A 121 17.69 -54.74 -1.51
N GLN A 122 18.65 -54.38 -0.65
CA GLN A 122 18.55 -53.23 0.24
C GLN A 122 18.43 -51.91 -0.53
N ALA A 123 19.25 -51.70 -1.57
CA ALA A 123 19.17 -50.52 -2.41
C ALA A 123 17.82 -50.43 -3.14
N ARG A 124 17.28 -51.56 -3.62
CA ARG A 124 15.94 -51.61 -4.21
C ARG A 124 14.84 -51.28 -3.19
N GLN A 125 14.95 -51.77 -1.96
CA GLN A 125 14.01 -51.45 -0.88
C GLN A 125 14.04 -49.95 -0.55
N GLN A 126 15.23 -49.38 -0.35
CA GLN A 126 15.40 -47.94 -0.09
C GLN A 126 14.82 -47.08 -1.23
N LEU A 127 15.03 -47.49 -2.48
CA LEU A 127 14.43 -46.80 -3.63
C LEU A 127 12.89 -46.88 -3.59
N ALA A 128 12.32 -48.04 -3.25
CA ALA A 128 10.88 -48.21 -3.14
C ALA A 128 10.28 -47.35 -2.00
N GLU A 129 10.95 -47.29 -0.85
CA GLU A 129 10.57 -46.45 0.29
C GLU A 129 10.63 -44.96 -0.08
N GLN A 130 11.71 -44.51 -0.72
CA GLN A 130 11.83 -43.13 -1.21
C GLN A 130 10.74 -42.79 -2.23
N GLN A 131 10.43 -43.69 -3.16
CA GLN A 131 9.33 -43.50 -4.11
C GLN A 131 7.97 -43.43 -3.41
N ALA A 132 7.74 -44.23 -2.37
CA ALA A 132 6.51 -44.20 -1.59
C ALA A 132 6.37 -42.87 -0.83
N LEU A 133 7.46 -42.39 -0.22
CA LEU A 133 7.51 -41.10 0.47
C LEU A 133 7.28 -39.93 -0.50
N LEU A 134 7.89 -39.95 -1.68
CA LEU A 134 7.64 -38.92 -2.69
C LEU A 134 6.16 -38.91 -3.12
N ARG A 135 5.57 -40.09 -3.33
CA ARG A 135 4.13 -40.18 -3.63
C ARG A 135 3.23 -39.71 -2.49
N SER A 136 3.60 -39.90 -1.22
CA SER A 136 2.82 -39.35 -0.10
C SER A 136 2.97 -37.84 -0.01
N LEU A 137 4.19 -37.31 -0.14
CA LEU A 137 4.46 -35.87 -0.16
C LEU A 137 3.75 -35.18 -1.33
N ASP A 138 3.70 -35.78 -2.51
CA ASP A 138 2.98 -35.21 -3.65
C ASP A 138 1.46 -35.22 -3.43
N ARG A 139 0.90 -36.21 -2.73
CA ARG A 139 -0.51 -36.21 -2.32
C ARG A 139 -0.79 -35.13 -1.29
N GLU A 140 0.07 -34.97 -0.28
CA GLU A 140 -0.05 -33.93 0.75
C GLU A 140 0.08 -32.54 0.14
N ARG A 141 1.07 -32.32 -0.73
CA ARG A 141 1.23 -31.09 -1.52
C ARG A 141 -0.01 -30.83 -2.38
N GLY A 142 -0.51 -31.87 -3.05
CA GLY A 142 -1.75 -31.79 -3.81
C GLY A 142 -2.93 -31.35 -2.94
N ALA A 143 -3.12 -31.95 -1.77
CA ALA A 143 -4.19 -31.60 -0.83
C ALA A 143 -4.09 -30.14 -0.37
N VAL A 144 -2.91 -29.68 0.05
CA VAL A 144 -2.69 -28.28 0.44
C VAL A 144 -2.98 -27.32 -0.73
N VAL A 145 -2.56 -27.66 -1.95
CA VAL A 145 -2.87 -26.83 -3.14
C VAL A 145 -4.37 -26.76 -3.40
N HIS A 146 -5.12 -27.86 -3.24
CA HIS A 146 -6.57 -27.86 -3.39
C HIS A 146 -7.26 -27.03 -2.29
N GLU A 147 -6.84 -27.16 -1.03
CA GLU A 147 -7.36 -26.35 0.08
C GLU A 147 -7.14 -24.85 -0.15
N MET A 148 -5.93 -24.47 -0.59
CA MET A 148 -5.61 -23.09 -0.90
C MET A 148 -6.38 -22.59 -2.14
N ALA A 149 -6.62 -23.44 -3.14
CA ALA A 149 -7.44 -23.11 -4.30
C ALA A 149 -8.91 -22.88 -3.91
N ASP A 150 -9.46 -23.74 -3.05
CA ASP A 150 -10.83 -23.63 -2.55
C ASP A 150 -11.01 -22.36 -1.68
N GLN A 151 -10.05 -22.06 -0.80
CA GLN A 151 -10.05 -20.83 -0.01
C GLN A 151 -9.99 -19.59 -0.91
N ASN A 152 -9.10 -19.57 -1.90
CA ASN A 152 -9.03 -18.48 -2.87
C ASN A 152 -10.32 -18.34 -3.68
N GLN A 153 -10.97 -19.45 -4.05
CA GLN A 153 -12.25 -19.42 -4.74
C GLN A 153 -13.37 -18.86 -3.85
N ARG A 154 -13.41 -19.23 -2.57
CA ARG A 154 -14.38 -18.69 -1.58
C ARG A 154 -14.17 -17.19 -1.39
N LEU A 155 -12.94 -16.75 -1.12
CA LEU A 155 -12.61 -15.32 -1.00
C LEU A 155 -12.95 -14.54 -2.28
N ALA A 156 -12.68 -15.12 -3.46
CA ALA A 156 -13.06 -14.50 -4.72
C ALA A 156 -14.58 -14.40 -4.91
N GLN A 157 -15.36 -15.35 -4.39
CA GLN A 157 -16.82 -15.30 -4.38
C GLN A 157 -17.35 -14.24 -3.39
N GLU A 158 -16.76 -14.16 -2.20
CA GLU A 158 -17.09 -13.14 -1.19
C GLU A 158 -16.78 -11.73 -1.71
N LEU A 159 -15.62 -11.53 -2.33
CA LEU A 159 -15.28 -10.26 -2.99
C LEU A 159 -16.26 -9.91 -4.12
N LYS A 160 -16.69 -10.90 -4.92
CA LYS A 160 -17.72 -10.67 -5.94
C LYS A 160 -19.07 -10.30 -5.33
N ALA A 161 -19.44 -10.91 -4.20
CA ALA A 161 -20.67 -10.58 -3.49
C ALA A 161 -20.62 -9.17 -2.89
N ALA A 162 -19.50 -8.81 -2.24
CA ALA A 162 -19.25 -7.47 -1.72
C ALA A 162 -19.31 -6.40 -2.81
N ARG A 163 -18.66 -6.64 -3.96
CA ARG A 163 -18.75 -5.72 -5.12
C ARG A 163 -20.17 -5.53 -5.62
N ARG A 164 -20.98 -6.60 -5.70
CA ARG A 164 -22.40 -6.47 -6.07
C ARG A 164 -23.20 -5.67 -5.05
N ALA A 165 -22.94 -5.84 -3.76
CA ALA A 165 -23.59 -5.06 -2.71
C ALA A 165 -23.17 -3.58 -2.79
N GLU A 166 -21.89 -3.29 -3.07
CA GLU A 166 -21.39 -1.94 -3.31
C GLU A 166 -22.05 -1.30 -4.54
N ASP A 167 -22.15 -2.03 -5.66
CA ASP A 167 -22.85 -1.56 -6.86
C ASP A 167 -24.33 -1.24 -6.58
N GLN A 168 -25.00 -2.07 -5.78
CA GLN A 168 -26.37 -1.85 -5.34
C GLN A 168 -26.48 -0.60 -4.47
N ALA A 169 -25.64 -0.44 -3.45
CA ALA A 169 -25.61 0.74 -2.59
C ALA A 169 -25.27 2.01 -3.38
N ALA A 170 -24.33 1.94 -4.34
CA ALA A 170 -23.98 3.04 -5.22
C ALA A 170 -25.14 3.43 -6.15
N SER A 171 -25.94 2.47 -6.62
CA SER A 171 -27.15 2.73 -7.40
C SER A 171 -28.23 3.41 -6.54
N GLN A 172 -28.43 2.96 -5.30
CA GLN A 172 -29.35 3.57 -4.35
C GLN A 172 -28.92 4.99 -4.02
N TYR A 173 -27.63 5.22 -3.74
CA TYR A 173 -27.07 6.54 -3.50
C TYR A 173 -27.27 7.49 -4.69
N ARG A 174 -27.02 7.01 -5.92
CA ARG A 174 -27.30 7.79 -7.14
C ARG A 174 -28.77 8.17 -7.25
N SER A 175 -29.69 7.22 -7.02
CA SER A 175 -31.12 7.49 -7.06
C SER A 175 -31.56 8.50 -5.99
N LEU A 176 -31.04 8.40 -4.76
CA LEU A 176 -31.33 9.36 -3.68
C LEU A 176 -30.76 10.74 -4.00
N ARG A 177 -29.56 10.80 -4.58
CA ARG A 177 -28.94 12.07 -5.01
C ARG A 177 -29.74 12.73 -6.13
N GLU A 178 -30.22 11.94 -7.09
CA GLU A 178 -31.14 12.43 -8.15
C GLU A 178 -32.45 12.94 -7.54
N GLN A 179 -33.05 12.21 -6.60
CA GLN A 179 -34.25 12.67 -5.89
C GLN A 179 -34.02 13.98 -5.12
N LEU A 180 -32.90 14.11 -4.41
CA LEU A 180 -32.54 15.35 -3.72
C LEU A 180 -32.25 16.48 -4.70
N SER A 181 -31.64 16.20 -5.85
CA SER A 181 -31.44 17.17 -6.92
C SER A 181 -32.77 17.68 -7.48
N LEU A 182 -33.72 16.77 -7.72
CA LEU A 182 -35.07 17.13 -8.19
C LEU A 182 -35.84 17.94 -7.15
N ARG A 183 -35.74 17.56 -5.86
CA ARG A 183 -36.32 18.36 -4.78
C ARG A 183 -35.68 19.73 -4.69
N ARG A 184 -34.35 19.83 -4.85
CA ARG A 184 -33.65 21.11 -4.87
C ARG A 184 -34.10 21.98 -6.02
N SER A 185 -34.17 21.45 -7.25
CA SER A 185 -34.68 22.22 -8.39
C SER A 185 -36.13 22.65 -8.18
N SER A 186 -36.99 21.79 -7.63
CA SER A 186 -38.38 22.19 -7.31
C SER A 186 -38.46 23.30 -6.26
N LEU A 187 -37.57 23.28 -5.25
CA LEU A 187 -37.48 24.35 -4.26
C LEU A 187 -36.96 25.64 -4.90
N ASP A 188 -35.94 25.56 -5.76
CA ASP A 188 -35.40 26.71 -6.50
C ASP A 188 -36.50 27.34 -7.39
N ASP A 189 -37.35 26.52 -8.02
CA ASP A 189 -38.52 27.00 -8.78
C ASP A 189 -39.54 27.72 -7.88
N HIS A 190 -39.85 27.16 -6.70
CA HIS A 190 -40.74 27.80 -5.73
C HIS A 190 -40.16 29.10 -5.15
N VAL A 191 -38.86 29.14 -4.89
CA VAL A 191 -38.15 30.35 -4.44
C VAL A 191 -38.24 31.42 -5.53
N SER A 192 -37.99 31.06 -6.79
CA SER A 192 -38.11 31.98 -7.93
C SER A 192 -39.55 32.51 -8.07
N GLN A 193 -40.57 31.65 -7.86
CA GLN A 193 -41.98 32.08 -7.83
C GLN A 193 -42.26 33.06 -6.68
N LEU A 194 -41.72 32.82 -5.50
CA LEU A 194 -41.87 33.72 -4.35
C LEU A 194 -41.13 35.05 -4.56
N GLU A 195 -39.97 35.04 -5.21
CA GLU A 195 -39.25 36.24 -5.60
C GLU A 195 -40.06 37.07 -6.60
N GLY A 196 -40.64 36.43 -7.63
CA GLY A 196 -41.55 37.11 -8.56
C GLY A 196 -42.77 37.73 -7.88
N LEU A 197 -43.41 37.03 -6.95
CA LEU A 197 -44.53 37.59 -6.17
C LEU A 197 -44.09 38.73 -5.25
N ARG A 198 -42.88 38.65 -4.66
CA ARG A 198 -42.32 39.75 -3.87
C ARG A 198 -42.08 40.98 -4.72
N GLU A 199 -41.51 40.82 -5.91
CA GLU A 199 -41.32 41.91 -6.88
C GLU A 199 -42.66 42.54 -7.27
N GLU A 200 -43.68 41.74 -7.55
CA GLU A 200 -45.04 42.24 -7.85
C GLU A 200 -45.63 43.04 -6.67
N ILE A 201 -45.48 42.54 -5.44
CA ILE A 201 -45.90 43.27 -4.23
C ILE A 201 -45.14 44.59 -4.09
N THR A 202 -43.83 44.60 -4.35
CA THR A 202 -43.04 45.84 -4.29
C THR A 202 -43.51 46.86 -5.33
N LEU A 203 -43.74 46.45 -6.57
CA LEU A 203 -44.30 47.29 -7.63
C LEU A 203 -45.68 47.85 -7.27
N LEU A 204 -46.55 47.02 -6.71
CA LEU A 204 -47.87 47.46 -6.23
C LEU A 204 -47.76 48.43 -5.06
N SER A 205 -46.82 48.20 -4.15
CA SER A 205 -46.57 49.07 -3.00
C SER A 205 -46.02 50.44 -3.44
N ASP A 206 -45.11 50.47 -4.41
CA ASP A 206 -44.58 51.69 -5.00
C ASP A 206 -45.67 52.46 -5.73
N ARG A 207 -46.52 51.75 -6.48
CA ARG A 207 -47.67 52.36 -7.16
C ARG A 207 -48.68 52.92 -6.16
N LYS A 208 -48.94 52.21 -5.05
CA LYS A 208 -49.78 52.71 -3.95
C LYS A 208 -49.17 53.97 -3.35
N ALA A 209 -47.88 53.96 -3.03
CA ALA A 209 -47.18 55.11 -2.47
C ALA A 209 -47.18 56.33 -3.44
N GLU A 210 -47.09 56.09 -4.75
CA GLU A 210 -47.23 57.15 -5.75
C GLU A 210 -48.65 57.73 -5.78
N LEU A 211 -49.68 56.89 -5.70
CA LEU A 211 -51.07 57.34 -5.62
C LEU A 211 -51.36 58.09 -4.31
N GLU A 212 -50.83 57.62 -3.18
CA GLU A 212 -50.91 58.31 -1.89
C GLU A 212 -50.26 59.70 -1.96
N ARG A 213 -49.08 59.82 -2.59
CA ARG A 213 -48.41 61.12 -2.83
C ARG A 213 -49.23 62.05 -3.73
N ARG A 214 -49.92 61.51 -4.75
CA ARG A 214 -50.83 62.32 -5.60
C ARG A 214 -52.05 62.78 -4.82
N ILE A 215 -52.62 61.93 -3.97
CA ILE A 215 -53.75 62.30 -3.12
C ILE A 215 -53.34 63.39 -2.12
N SER A 216 -52.19 63.26 -1.47
CA SER A 216 -51.71 64.30 -0.54
C SER A 216 -51.50 65.64 -1.26
N ALA A 217 -50.90 65.64 -2.45
CA ALA A 217 -50.74 66.86 -3.25
C ALA A 217 -52.10 67.52 -3.60
N LEU A 218 -53.10 66.74 -4.00
CA LEU A 218 -54.45 67.26 -4.26
C LEU A 218 -55.14 67.79 -3.00
N VAL A 219 -54.87 67.19 -1.84
CA VAL A 219 -55.37 67.66 -0.54
C VAL A 219 -54.71 69.00 -0.19
N ASP A 220 -53.39 69.14 -0.37
CA ASP A 220 -52.67 70.40 -0.15
C ASP A 220 -53.17 71.49 -1.10
N GLU A 221 -53.39 71.17 -2.38
CA GLU A 221 -54.00 72.09 -3.37
C GLU A 221 -55.41 72.51 -2.95
N ARG A 222 -56.26 71.58 -2.50
CA ARG A 222 -57.60 71.87 -1.99
C ARG A 222 -57.55 72.79 -0.77
N GLU A 223 -56.66 72.54 0.18
CA GLU A 223 -56.49 73.37 1.38
C GLU A 223 -55.99 74.78 1.03
N SER A 224 -55.03 74.90 0.12
CA SER A 224 -54.60 76.20 -0.40
C SER A 224 -55.73 76.97 -1.09
N LEU A 225 -56.56 76.29 -1.87
CA LEU A 225 -57.74 76.89 -2.50
C LEU A 225 -58.81 77.28 -1.47
N SER A 226 -58.99 76.48 -0.42
CA SER A 226 -59.88 76.80 0.71
C SER A 226 -59.43 78.06 1.43
N LEU A 227 -58.13 78.17 1.75
CA LEU A 227 -57.56 79.37 2.36
C LEU A 227 -57.73 80.59 1.45
N SER A 228 -57.49 80.46 0.15
CA SER A 228 -57.73 81.56 -0.80
C SER A 228 -59.21 81.95 -0.88
N LEU A 229 -60.13 80.98 -0.79
CA LEU A 229 -61.56 81.23 -0.73
C LEU A 229 -61.94 81.96 0.56
N GLU A 230 -61.42 81.55 1.71
CA GLU A 230 -61.60 82.21 3.01
C GLU A 230 -61.08 83.66 2.97
N GLU A 231 -59.86 83.89 2.48
CA GLU A 231 -59.29 85.25 2.31
C GLU A 231 -60.17 86.11 1.38
N SER A 232 -60.70 85.54 0.31
CA SER A 232 -61.62 86.23 -0.58
C SER A 232 -62.97 86.52 0.09
N GLY A 233 -63.45 85.61 0.95
CA GLY A 233 -64.63 85.78 1.78
C GLY A 233 -64.46 86.92 2.79
N ASP A 234 -63.33 86.98 3.49
CA ASP A 234 -63.00 88.06 4.42
C ASP A 234 -62.92 89.42 3.70
N ARG A 235 -62.36 89.44 2.49
CA ARG A 235 -62.33 90.65 1.65
C ARG A 235 -63.73 91.10 1.24
N ILE A 236 -64.63 90.17 0.91
CA ILE A 236 -66.03 90.47 0.62
C ILE A 236 -66.71 91.06 1.86
N LEU A 237 -66.54 90.44 3.04
CA LEU A 237 -67.11 90.93 4.30
C LEU A 237 -66.64 92.36 4.62
N LEU A 238 -65.36 92.66 4.39
CA LEU A 238 -64.83 94.02 4.59
C LEU A 238 -65.46 95.03 3.63
N LEU A 239 -65.57 94.68 2.34
CA LEU A 239 -66.22 95.53 1.34
C LEU A 239 -67.71 95.72 1.62
N GLU A 240 -68.40 94.68 2.10
CA GLU A 240 -69.78 94.77 2.55
C GLU A 240 -69.92 95.71 3.74
N LYS A 241 -69.03 95.63 4.74
CA LYS A 241 -69.02 96.56 5.87
C LYS A 241 -68.83 98.01 5.39
N GLN A 242 -67.84 98.25 4.53
CA GLN A 242 -67.62 99.57 3.92
C GLN A 242 -68.85 100.06 3.14
N ARG A 243 -69.52 99.19 2.38
CA ARG A 243 -70.77 99.51 1.67
C ARG A 243 -71.85 99.97 2.66
N HIS A 244 -72.04 99.23 3.76
CA HIS A 244 -73.03 99.60 4.78
C HIS A 244 -72.67 100.91 5.49
N ASP A 245 -71.38 101.16 5.76
CA ASP A 245 -70.91 102.41 6.35
C ASP A 245 -71.16 103.59 5.39
N TYR A 246 -70.86 103.45 4.09
CA TYR A 246 -71.19 104.46 3.07
C TYR A 246 -72.70 104.66 2.92
N GLU A 247 -73.50 103.59 2.93
CA GLU A 247 -74.97 103.68 2.92
C GLU A 247 -75.49 104.42 4.17
N ALA A 248 -74.89 104.18 5.34
CA ALA A 248 -75.22 104.89 6.57
C ALA A 248 -74.81 106.36 6.50
N GLN A 249 -73.63 106.68 5.95
CA GLN A 249 -73.18 108.04 5.69
C GLN A 249 -74.13 108.77 4.74
N ILE A 250 -74.54 108.13 3.63
CA ILE A 250 -75.53 108.69 2.71
C ILE A 250 -76.85 108.94 3.43
N ARG A 251 -77.33 108.00 4.25
CA ARG A 251 -78.55 108.17 5.06
C ARG A 251 -78.41 109.34 6.04
N ASN A 252 -77.27 109.53 6.70
CA ASN A 252 -77.02 110.66 7.58
C ASN A 252 -77.00 111.97 6.81
N GLN A 253 -76.25 112.05 5.70
CA GLN A 253 -76.24 113.23 4.82
C GLN A 253 -77.63 113.56 4.27
N GLN A 254 -78.46 112.54 3.98
CA GLN A 254 -79.85 112.74 3.58
C GLN A 254 -80.67 113.37 4.72
N ARG A 255 -80.53 112.86 5.96
CA ARG A 255 -81.17 113.46 7.14
C ARG A 255 -80.70 114.89 7.38
N ASP A 256 -79.39 115.14 7.35
CA ASP A 256 -78.83 116.48 7.53
C ASP A 256 -79.35 117.44 6.45
N MET A 257 -79.45 116.98 5.19
CA MET A 257 -80.03 117.77 4.10
C MET A 257 -81.53 118.02 4.30
N GLU A 258 -82.28 117.06 4.85
CA GLU A 258 -83.68 117.24 5.23
C GLU A 258 -83.83 118.23 6.39
N GLU A 259 -83.02 118.13 7.43
CA GLU A 259 -82.98 119.08 8.55
C GLU A 259 -82.62 120.48 8.08
N LEU A 260 -81.59 120.63 7.24
CA LEU A 260 -81.23 121.91 6.62
C LEU A 260 -82.31 122.45 5.70
N ARG A 261 -83.06 121.60 5.00
CA ARG A 261 -84.24 122.01 4.20
C ARG A 261 -85.35 122.50 5.11
N VAL A 262 -85.67 121.78 6.18
CA VAL A 262 -86.69 122.18 7.16
C VAL A 262 -86.28 123.48 7.86
N ALA A 263 -85.03 123.61 8.29
CA ALA A 263 -84.49 124.82 8.87
C ALA A 263 -84.51 125.99 7.88
N ASN A 264 -84.20 125.75 6.60
CA ASN A 264 -84.39 126.77 5.55
C ASN A 264 -85.85 127.18 5.42
N VAL A 265 -86.80 126.23 5.39
CA VAL A 265 -88.23 126.56 5.37
C VAL A 265 -88.63 127.39 6.58
N GLN A 266 -88.18 127.03 7.79
CA GLN A 266 -88.45 127.80 9.01
C GLN A 266 -87.80 129.19 8.98
N LEU A 267 -86.59 129.32 8.45
CA LEU A 267 -85.93 130.62 8.24
C LEU A 267 -86.66 131.45 7.17
N GLN A 268 -87.14 130.81 6.11
CA GLN A 268 -87.97 131.43 5.07
C GLN A 268 -89.27 131.95 5.68
N GLU A 269 -89.96 131.16 6.52
CA GLU A 269 -91.15 131.57 7.28
C GLU A 269 -90.85 132.74 8.23
N ARG A 270 -89.69 132.73 8.91
CA ARG A 270 -89.23 133.86 9.75
C ARG A 270 -88.90 135.11 8.92
N LEU A 271 -88.30 134.94 7.74
CA LEU A 271 -88.00 136.03 6.82
C LEU A 271 -89.28 136.64 6.27
N ASP A 272 -90.26 135.81 5.91
CA ASP A 272 -91.60 136.21 5.46
C ASP A 272 -92.36 136.90 6.61
N ALA A 273 -92.25 136.44 7.85
CA ALA A 273 -92.81 137.12 9.02
C ALA A 273 -92.14 138.49 9.26
N ALA A 274 -90.81 138.59 9.13
CA ALA A 274 -90.06 139.84 9.25
C ALA A 274 -90.35 140.82 8.08
N GLN A 275 -90.60 140.30 6.87
CA GLN A 275 -91.06 141.10 5.72
C GLN A 275 -92.51 141.58 5.92
N ARG A 276 -93.39 140.76 6.50
CA ARG A 276 -94.78 141.14 6.81
C ARG A 276 -94.88 142.25 7.87
N LEU A 277 -93.95 142.33 8.82
CA LEU A 277 -93.88 143.42 9.81
C LEU A 277 -93.23 144.73 9.29
N ARG A 278 -92.67 144.74 8.07
CA ARG A 278 -91.93 145.89 7.49
C ARG A 278 -92.75 146.84 6.61
N THR A 279 -94.08 146.75 6.61
CA THR A 279 -94.92 147.59 5.73
C THR A 279 -95.92 148.49 6.47
N SER A 280 -95.42 149.46 7.24
CA SER A 280 -96.11 150.76 7.41
C SER A 280 -95.16 151.90 7.86
N SER A 281 -94.81 152.72 6.86
CA SER A 281 -94.34 154.13 6.93
C SER A 281 -92.88 154.48 7.28
N PRO A 282 -92.33 155.59 6.73
CA PRO A 282 -91.08 155.53 5.99
C PRO A 282 -89.93 156.38 6.57
N LEU A 283 -88.72 155.79 6.48
CA LEU A 283 -87.39 156.32 6.14
C LEU A 283 -86.87 157.66 6.74
N PRO A 284 -85.54 157.86 6.85
CA PRO A 284 -84.42 156.92 6.94
C PRO A 284 -83.55 157.22 8.19
N GLY A 285 -83.50 156.30 9.14
CA GLY A 285 -82.94 156.56 10.48
C GLY A 285 -81.59 155.90 10.73
N HIS A 286 -80.58 156.75 10.97
CA HIS A 286 -79.38 156.41 11.72
C HIS A 286 -79.71 156.02 13.18
N SER A 287 -78.93 155.06 13.70
CA SER A 287 -78.34 155.03 15.04
C SER A 287 -79.11 154.49 16.26
N LEU A 288 -78.40 153.58 16.95
CA LEU A 288 -78.40 153.25 18.39
C LEU A 288 -79.55 152.40 18.98
N GLY A 289 -79.19 151.26 19.55
CA GLY A 289 -80.02 150.57 20.55
C GLY A 289 -79.82 149.07 20.67
N HIS A 290 -78.77 148.67 21.38
CA HIS A 290 -78.46 147.36 21.95
C HIS A 290 -79.66 146.44 22.27
N ARG A 291 -79.49 145.11 22.11
CA ARG A 291 -79.55 144.10 23.19
C ARG A 291 -79.61 142.65 22.66
N SER A 292 -78.91 141.79 23.40
CA SER A 292 -79.31 140.43 23.80
C SER A 292 -78.93 139.21 22.95
N LEU A 293 -78.17 138.33 23.61
CA LEU A 293 -78.23 136.86 23.56
C LEU A 293 -77.67 136.19 22.32
N PHE A 294 -76.34 136.19 22.21
CA PHE A 294 -75.62 135.09 21.58
C PHE A 294 -75.15 134.14 22.68
N ASN A 295 -76.01 133.18 22.99
CA ASN A 295 -75.66 131.98 23.75
C ASN A 295 -75.26 130.90 22.73
N GLU A 296 -74.07 130.36 22.97
CA GLU A 296 -73.70 128.95 22.82
C GLU A 296 -73.98 128.27 21.48
N ILE A 297 -72.90 128.06 20.71
CA ILE A 297 -72.50 126.75 20.20
C ILE A 297 -70.97 126.77 20.09
N GLU A 298 -70.35 125.82 20.79
CA GLU A 298 -68.96 125.41 20.61
C GLU A 298 -68.73 125.04 19.14
N MET A 299 -67.76 125.67 18.49
CA MET A 299 -67.24 125.21 17.21
C MET A 299 -65.72 125.18 17.28
N SER A 300 -65.22 123.95 17.46
CA SER A 300 -64.24 123.30 16.59
C SER A 300 -63.42 124.22 15.69
N SER A 301 -62.11 124.25 15.90
CA SER A 301 -61.15 123.78 14.88
C SER A 301 -59.69 123.90 15.34
N SER A 302 -58.92 122.86 14.97
CA SER A 302 -57.46 122.75 14.91
C SER A 302 -56.68 122.47 16.21
N SER A 303 -56.39 121.18 16.44
CA SER A 303 -55.02 120.66 16.62
C SER A 303 -55.07 119.21 17.14
N SER A 304 -54.94 118.27 16.20
CA SER A 304 -54.32 116.91 16.25
C SER A 304 -54.14 116.19 17.61
N ALA A 305 -54.33 114.89 17.77
CA ALA A 305 -54.81 113.76 16.97
C ALA A 305 -54.77 112.58 17.95
N ASP A 306 -55.85 111.83 18.12
CA ASP A 306 -55.80 110.54 18.83
C ASP A 306 -56.81 109.56 18.21
N ASP A 307 -56.38 108.29 18.25
CA ASP A 307 -57.08 107.05 17.96
C ASP A 307 -57.64 106.82 16.55
N ASP A 308 -56.94 105.96 15.80
CA ASP A 308 -57.63 104.78 15.29
C ASP A 308 -56.70 103.57 15.12
N ALA A 309 -57.28 102.43 15.46
CA ALA A 309 -56.72 101.11 15.33
C ALA A 309 -56.70 100.67 13.86
N ALA A 310 -55.52 100.28 13.36
CA ALA A 310 -55.34 99.11 12.49
C ALA A 310 -53.87 98.87 12.14
N SER A 311 -53.41 97.65 12.46
CA SER A 311 -52.53 96.79 11.65
C SER A 311 -51.20 97.33 11.09
N THR A 312 -50.11 96.67 11.46
CA THR A 312 -49.43 95.74 10.54
C THR A 312 -48.42 94.88 11.31
N GLY A 313 -48.37 93.60 10.96
CA GLY A 313 -47.70 92.56 11.73
C GLY A 313 -46.26 92.23 11.31
N ARG A 314 -45.91 91.00 11.69
CA ARG A 314 -44.66 90.21 11.57
C ARG A 314 -43.61 90.56 12.63
N ARG A 315 -43.13 89.63 13.48
CA ARG A 315 -43.06 88.15 13.42
C ARG A 315 -43.05 87.54 14.84
N SER A 316 -43.77 86.44 14.97
CA SER A 316 -43.71 85.30 15.90
C SER A 316 -42.84 85.35 17.18
N ARG A 317 -43.54 85.27 18.32
CA ARG A 317 -43.26 84.37 19.48
C ARG A 317 -43.32 82.89 19.00
N GLN A 318 -42.75 81.86 19.61
CA GLN A 318 -42.29 81.54 20.98
C GLN A 318 -41.30 80.35 20.83
N LEU A 319 -40.16 80.33 21.54
CA LEU A 319 -39.94 79.69 22.84
C LEU A 319 -39.90 78.15 22.81
N SER A 320 -38.69 77.59 22.95
CA SER A 320 -38.36 76.60 23.98
C SER A 320 -36.87 76.27 23.92
N GLN A 321 -36.09 76.71 24.92
CA GLN A 321 -35.04 75.85 25.46
C GLN A 321 -34.59 76.29 26.86
N LEU A 322 -34.37 75.25 27.65
CA LEU A 322 -34.02 75.18 29.05
C LEU A 322 -32.64 75.74 29.36
N GLY A 323 -32.45 76.18 30.60
CA GLY A 323 -31.13 76.23 31.23
C GLY A 323 -31.03 77.16 32.45
N SER A 324 -30.95 76.56 33.64
CA SER A 324 -30.20 77.07 34.81
C SER A 324 -29.60 75.84 35.51
N SER A 325 -28.28 75.64 35.51
CA SER A 325 -27.28 76.10 36.51
C SER A 325 -27.65 75.66 37.94
N SER A 326 -27.03 74.64 38.54
CA SER A 326 -25.64 74.49 39.05
C SER A 326 -25.38 75.13 40.42
N ALA A 327 -24.99 74.28 41.38
CA ALA A 327 -24.21 74.52 42.62
C ALA A 327 -24.85 75.45 43.67
N GLY A 328 -24.62 75.37 44.98
CA GLY A 328 -23.74 74.61 45.88
C GLY A 328 -24.00 75.23 47.28
N PHE A 329 -24.21 74.42 48.32
CA PHE A 329 -23.30 74.14 49.46
C PHE A 329 -23.02 75.26 50.50
N ALA A 330 -22.97 74.78 51.75
CA ALA A 330 -22.37 75.32 53.00
C ALA A 330 -23.10 76.51 53.67
N ALA A 331 -23.62 76.41 54.91
CA ALA A 331 -23.04 76.04 56.23
C ALA A 331 -22.47 77.25 57.01
N ASP A 332 -22.50 77.10 58.34
CA ASP A 332 -21.97 77.96 59.43
C ASP A 332 -22.99 78.88 60.14
N LEU A 333 -22.95 79.13 61.45
CA LEU A 333 -22.53 78.42 62.69
C LEU A 333 -22.93 79.37 63.87
N ASP A 334 -23.10 78.82 65.08
CA ASP A 334 -22.93 79.44 66.42
C ASP A 334 -23.95 80.52 66.93
N GLU A 335 -24.25 80.74 68.23
CA GLU A 335 -23.79 80.25 69.55
C GLU A 335 -24.81 80.69 70.66
N ILE A 336 -25.04 79.83 71.66
CA ILE A 336 -25.20 80.00 73.15
C ILE A 336 -25.97 81.20 73.77
N GLU A 337 -26.98 80.91 74.63
CA GLU A 337 -27.00 81.20 76.10
C GLU A 337 -28.32 80.74 76.78
N CYS A 338 -28.21 80.40 78.07
CA CYS A 338 -29.18 79.77 78.97
C CYS A 338 -30.25 80.74 79.51
N ASP A 339 -31.45 80.23 79.87
CA ASP A 339 -31.94 80.26 81.27
C ASP A 339 -33.35 79.64 81.45
N GLU A 340 -33.58 79.29 82.72
CA GLU A 340 -34.59 78.41 83.33
C GLU A 340 -36.08 78.81 83.26
N CYS A 341 -36.90 77.74 83.33
CA CYS A 341 -38.21 77.62 83.98
C CYS A 341 -39.42 78.40 83.44
N GLU A 342 -40.43 77.66 82.93
CA GLU A 342 -41.76 77.62 83.57
C GLU A 342 -42.61 76.44 83.02
N LEU A 343 -42.84 75.46 83.90
CA LEU A 343 -43.70 74.30 83.69
C LEU A 343 -45.17 74.73 83.68
N GLY A 344 -45.83 74.50 82.54
CA GLY A 344 -47.26 74.75 82.36
C GLY A 344 -47.67 75.04 80.91
N SER A 345 -46.71 75.36 80.03
CA SER A 345 -46.97 75.71 78.62
C SER A 345 -46.62 74.61 77.60
N GLU A 346 -45.93 73.53 77.97
CA GLU A 346 -45.49 72.51 77.00
C GLU A 346 -46.59 71.51 76.62
N GLU A 347 -47.51 71.18 77.52
CA GLU A 347 -48.56 70.20 77.23
C GLU A 347 -49.59 70.74 76.22
N ASP A 348 -49.89 72.04 76.26
CA ASP A 348 -50.79 72.69 75.31
C ASP A 348 -50.11 72.98 73.97
N LYS A 349 -48.80 73.26 73.95
CA LYS A 349 -47.99 73.34 72.72
C LYS A 349 -47.89 71.99 72.03
N LEU A 350 -47.58 70.92 72.76
CA LEU A 350 -47.54 69.55 72.23
C LEU A 350 -48.92 69.10 71.72
N ARG A 351 -50.02 69.46 72.40
CA ARG A 351 -51.38 69.20 71.90
C ARG A 351 -51.69 69.97 70.62
N GLN A 352 -51.18 71.18 70.48
CA GLN A 352 -51.35 72.01 69.29
C GLN A 352 -50.51 71.50 68.10
N GLU A 353 -49.26 71.10 68.34
CA GLU A 353 -48.38 70.45 67.36
C GLU A 353 -48.93 69.09 66.90
N LEU A 354 -49.51 68.32 67.82
CA LEU A 354 -50.11 67.01 67.52
C LEU A 354 -51.43 67.16 66.75
N ALA A 355 -52.21 68.22 67.00
CA ALA A 355 -53.36 68.59 66.17
C ALA A 355 -52.96 69.05 64.76
N GLN A 356 -51.89 69.84 64.63
CA GLN A 356 -51.34 70.26 63.33
C GLN A 356 -50.79 69.07 62.53
N ALA A 357 -50.00 68.19 63.16
CA ALA A 357 -49.48 66.97 62.52
C ALA A 357 -50.60 66.02 62.08
N LEU A 358 -51.69 65.94 62.84
CA LEU A 358 -52.88 65.17 62.45
C LEU A 358 -53.61 65.76 61.25
N GLN A 359 -53.70 67.08 61.17
CA GLN A 359 -54.32 67.79 60.05
C GLN A 359 -53.46 67.66 58.79
N GLU A 360 -52.14 67.68 58.92
CA GLU A 360 -51.19 67.40 57.83
C GLU A 360 -51.26 65.93 57.36
N LEU A 361 -51.34 64.98 58.28
CA LEU A 361 -51.54 63.56 57.97
C LEU A 361 -52.87 63.31 57.25
N GLN A 362 -53.96 63.96 57.68
CA GLN A 362 -55.24 63.89 56.98
C GLN A 362 -55.16 64.50 55.57
N ARG A 363 -54.43 65.61 55.41
CA ARG A 363 -54.18 66.22 54.09
C ARG A 363 -53.39 65.27 53.17
N LEU A 364 -52.31 64.66 53.67
CA LEU A 364 -51.51 63.69 52.93
C LEU A 364 -52.29 62.44 52.55
N VAL A 365 -53.15 61.92 53.44
CA VAL A 365 -54.06 60.81 53.12
C VAL A 365 -55.07 61.19 52.04
N SER A 366 -55.59 62.43 52.08
CA SER A 366 -56.50 62.96 51.06
C SER A 366 -55.79 63.15 49.72
N ASP A 367 -54.54 63.62 49.73
CA ASP A 367 -53.71 63.81 48.55
C ASP A 367 -53.27 62.47 47.93
N LEU A 368 -52.98 61.45 48.75
CA LEU A 368 -52.71 60.07 48.30
C LEU A 368 -53.96 59.40 47.71
N ARG A 369 -55.14 59.62 48.31
CA ARG A 369 -56.43 59.20 47.73
C ARG A 369 -56.67 59.88 46.38
N ARG A 370 -56.40 61.19 46.28
CA ARG A 370 -56.49 61.93 45.01
C ARG A 370 -55.50 61.44 43.95
N HIS A 371 -54.27 61.09 44.31
CA HIS A 371 -53.32 60.52 43.35
C HIS A 371 -53.77 59.16 42.81
N ARG A 372 -54.43 58.34 43.64
CA ARG A 372 -55.11 57.11 43.23
C ARG A 372 -56.31 57.39 42.32
N ASP A 373 -57.16 58.35 42.68
CA ASP A 373 -58.39 58.66 41.94
C ASP A 373 -58.12 59.44 40.63
N SER A 374 -57.06 60.25 40.59
CA SER A 374 -56.58 60.97 39.39
C SER A 374 -55.98 60.02 38.34
N ALA A 375 -55.53 58.83 38.76
CA ALA A 375 -55.13 57.78 37.84
C ALA A 375 -56.35 57.00 37.26
N ALA A 376 -57.56 57.22 37.79
CA ALA A 376 -58.75 56.42 37.44
C ALA A 376 -59.94 57.20 36.85
N SER A 377 -60.11 58.53 37.03
CA SER A 377 -61.12 59.31 36.27
C SER A 377 -60.92 60.82 36.34
N SER A 378 -61.34 61.56 35.30
CA SER A 378 -61.43 63.02 35.27
C SER A 378 -62.82 63.47 35.75
N ASP A 379 -62.94 63.87 37.02
CA ASP A 379 -64.11 64.63 37.49
C ASP A 379 -63.66 65.70 38.50
N SER A 380 -64.06 66.94 38.22
CA SER A 380 -63.68 68.14 38.96
C SER A 380 -64.63 68.37 40.12
N GLY A 381 -64.21 68.03 41.34
CA GLY A 381 -64.91 68.37 42.58
C GLY A 381 -64.00 69.15 43.54
N VAL A 382 -64.32 70.42 43.77
CA VAL A 382 -63.77 71.24 44.86
C VAL A 382 -64.16 70.60 46.21
N PRO A 383 -63.24 70.44 47.18
CA PRO A 383 -63.49 69.66 48.38
C PRO A 383 -64.40 70.40 49.40
N PRO A 384 -65.11 69.70 50.30
CA PRO A 384 -65.49 70.31 51.56
C PRO A 384 -64.22 70.56 52.40
N SER A 385 -64.10 71.78 52.92
CA SER A 385 -63.05 72.16 53.87
C SER A 385 -63.05 71.20 55.07
N PRO A 386 -61.88 70.69 55.51
CA PRO A 386 -61.79 69.82 56.68
C PRO A 386 -62.29 70.58 57.92
N ALA A 387 -63.17 69.96 58.69
CA ALA A 387 -63.64 70.51 59.96
C ALA A 387 -62.44 70.80 60.86
N GLU A 388 -62.33 72.03 61.36
CA GLU A 388 -61.31 72.43 62.32
C GLU A 388 -61.48 71.59 63.60
N VAL A 389 -60.55 70.67 63.84
CA VAL A 389 -60.52 69.87 65.07
C VAL A 389 -59.82 70.69 66.14
N HIS A 390 -60.55 71.05 67.19
CA HIS A 390 -59.99 71.77 68.33
C HIS A 390 -59.00 70.88 69.12
N PRO A 391 -57.91 71.45 69.69
CA PRO A 391 -56.86 70.68 70.40
C PRO A 391 -57.35 69.83 71.59
N ARG A 392 -58.59 70.06 72.06
CA ARG A 392 -59.21 69.30 73.17
C ARG A 392 -60.00 68.07 72.73
N ASP A 393 -60.24 67.88 71.43
CA ASP A 393 -61.04 66.76 70.90
C ASP A 393 -60.19 65.68 70.21
N VAL A 394 -58.86 65.79 70.27
CA VAL A 394 -57.92 64.80 69.74
C VAL A 394 -57.90 63.54 70.61
N THR A 395 -58.78 62.58 70.29
CA THR A 395 -58.77 61.25 70.91
C THR A 395 -57.88 60.29 70.12
N GLY A 396 -57.20 59.36 70.82
CA GLY A 396 -56.34 58.34 70.18
C GLY A 396 -57.05 57.47 69.13
N HIS A 397 -58.39 57.46 69.13
CA HIS A 397 -59.21 56.80 68.13
C HIS A 397 -59.15 57.50 66.75
N MET A 398 -58.93 58.81 66.69
CA MET A 398 -58.75 59.52 65.41
C MET A 398 -57.39 59.23 64.79
N LEU A 399 -56.33 59.15 65.61
CA LEU A 399 -55.01 58.67 65.18
C LEU A 399 -55.07 57.23 64.70
N SER A 400 -55.77 56.35 65.43
CA SER A 400 -55.90 54.95 65.02
C SER A 400 -56.73 54.80 63.74
N ALA A 401 -57.74 55.64 63.53
CA ALA A 401 -58.53 55.68 62.29
C ALA A 401 -57.69 56.15 61.09
N ILE A 402 -56.90 57.22 61.23
CA ILE A 402 -56.01 57.69 60.16
C ILE A 402 -54.90 56.67 59.86
N LEU A 403 -54.36 56.02 60.89
CA LEU A 403 -53.39 54.93 60.72
C LEU A 403 -54.01 53.67 60.10
N ALA A 404 -55.27 53.36 60.41
CA ALA A 404 -56.00 52.28 59.77
C ALA A 404 -56.28 52.60 58.29
N ASP A 405 -56.65 53.83 57.98
CA ASP A 405 -56.84 54.34 56.61
C ASP A 405 -55.53 54.33 55.82
N LEU A 406 -54.40 54.76 56.41
CA LEU A 406 -53.07 54.66 55.79
C LEU A 406 -52.65 53.22 55.56
N ARG A 407 -52.94 52.33 56.51
CA ARG A 407 -52.67 50.89 56.37
C ARG A 407 -53.52 50.28 55.27
N LEU A 408 -54.79 50.65 55.15
CA LEU A 408 -55.67 50.23 54.07
C LEU A 408 -55.24 50.79 52.71
N LEU A 409 -54.83 52.06 52.63
CA LEU A 409 -54.29 52.62 51.39
C LEU A 409 -52.97 51.96 50.98
N LEU A 410 -52.07 51.69 51.94
CA LEU A 410 -50.82 50.97 51.67
C LEU A 410 -51.10 49.52 51.26
N GLN A 411 -52.06 48.85 51.90
CA GLN A 411 -52.49 47.51 51.52
C GLN A 411 -53.16 47.50 50.15
N ASP A 412 -53.98 48.49 49.80
CA ASP A 412 -54.62 48.62 48.49
C ASP A 412 -53.61 48.98 47.38
N MET A 413 -52.57 49.77 47.65
CA MET A 413 -51.48 50.03 46.71
C MET A 413 -50.59 48.80 46.48
N LEU A 414 -50.58 47.86 47.43
CA LEU A 414 -49.84 46.60 47.34
C LEU A 414 -50.71 45.43 46.82
N ALA A 415 -52.03 45.49 47.03
CA ALA A 415 -53.00 44.45 46.65
C ALA A 415 -53.75 44.77 45.34
N GLY A 416 -53.86 46.04 44.97
CA GLY A 416 -54.41 46.51 43.70
C GLY A 416 -53.48 46.13 42.55
N SER A 417 -54.02 45.34 41.64
CA SER A 417 -53.42 44.89 40.39
C SER A 417 -52.46 45.90 39.73
N GLY A 418 -51.18 45.54 39.70
CA GLY A 418 -50.21 45.97 38.69
C GLY A 418 -49.68 47.38 38.81
N CYS A 419 -48.64 47.58 39.62
CA CYS A 419 -47.63 48.56 39.21
C CYS A 419 -47.11 48.09 37.85
N GLN A 420 -47.43 48.82 36.76
CA GLN A 420 -46.97 48.49 35.40
C GLN A 420 -45.45 48.30 35.39
N GLY A 421 -44.70 49.09 36.15
CA GLY A 421 -43.26 48.92 36.32
C GLY A 421 -42.85 47.59 36.98
N CYS A 422 -43.65 47.05 37.92
CA CYS A 422 -43.39 45.73 38.51
C CYS A 422 -43.78 44.59 37.57
N GLN A 423 -44.79 44.77 36.72
CA GLN A 423 -45.15 43.80 35.68
C GLN A 423 -44.11 43.76 34.57
N THR A 424 -43.64 44.91 34.09
CA THR A 424 -42.57 44.99 33.08
C THR A 424 -41.25 44.43 33.62
N LEU A 425 -40.89 44.72 34.87
CA LEU A 425 -39.70 44.13 35.49
C LEU A 425 -39.82 42.61 35.71
N ALA A 426 -41.03 42.10 35.98
CA ALA A 426 -41.28 40.66 36.07
C ALA A 426 -41.20 39.98 34.69
N GLU A 427 -41.73 40.63 33.65
CA GLU A 427 -41.64 40.17 32.26
C GLU A 427 -40.19 40.21 31.75
N GLU A 428 -39.43 41.26 32.02
CA GLU A 428 -38.00 41.36 31.68
C GLU A 428 -37.17 40.30 32.42
N ARG A 429 -37.48 40.02 33.70
CA ARG A 429 -36.84 38.92 34.45
C ARG A 429 -37.19 37.56 33.84
N ALA A 430 -38.45 37.33 33.48
CA ALA A 430 -38.88 36.09 32.83
C ALA A 430 -38.20 35.91 31.46
N GLN A 431 -38.09 36.98 30.67
CA GLN A 431 -37.37 37.00 29.39
C GLN A 431 -35.87 36.76 29.58
N ALA A 432 -35.23 37.38 30.59
CA ALA A 432 -33.83 37.15 30.90
C ALA A 432 -33.57 35.71 31.38
N GLU A 433 -34.48 35.12 32.15
CA GLU A 433 -34.42 33.71 32.52
C GLU A 433 -34.62 32.79 31.32
N GLN A 434 -35.52 33.12 30.41
CA GLN A 434 -35.75 32.36 29.18
C GLN A 434 -34.51 32.39 28.27
N LEU A 435 -33.91 33.57 28.06
CA LEU A 435 -32.65 33.71 27.33
C LEU A 435 -31.49 32.97 28.02
N ARG A 436 -31.45 32.94 29.36
CA ARG A 436 -30.47 32.14 30.11
C ARG A 436 -30.68 30.64 29.91
N ARG A 437 -31.92 30.15 29.88
CA ARG A 437 -32.24 28.74 29.59
C ARG A 437 -31.83 28.39 28.16
N GLU A 438 -32.19 29.21 27.17
CA GLU A 438 -31.80 29.00 25.77
C GLU A 438 -30.28 29.03 25.57
N LEU A 439 -29.55 29.88 26.30
CA LEU A 439 -28.09 29.88 26.29
C LEU A 439 -27.51 28.61 26.95
N CYS A 440 -28.14 28.10 28.01
CA CYS A 440 -27.75 26.84 28.63
C CYS A 440 -27.96 25.67 27.66
N ASP A 441 -29.14 25.57 27.04
CA ASP A 441 -29.50 24.52 26.08
C ASP A 441 -28.55 24.56 24.87
N LYS A 442 -28.28 25.74 24.31
CA LYS A 442 -27.29 25.90 23.22
C LYS A 442 -25.88 25.55 23.66
N SER A 443 -25.50 25.85 24.91
CA SER A 443 -24.20 25.47 25.46
C SER A 443 -24.08 23.95 25.59
N ASP A 444 -25.16 23.26 25.97
CA ASP A 444 -25.20 21.81 26.08
C ASP A 444 -25.23 21.12 24.70
N GLU A 445 -25.95 21.66 23.73
CA GLU A 445 -25.88 21.20 22.33
C GLU A 445 -24.47 21.35 21.74
N LEU A 446 -23.78 22.47 22.02
CA LEU A 446 -22.39 22.66 21.60
C LEU A 446 -21.45 21.66 22.27
N ARG A 447 -21.67 21.33 23.54
CA ARG A 447 -20.91 20.27 24.23
C ARG A 447 -21.16 18.91 23.60
N GLN A 448 -22.41 18.55 23.30
CA GLN A 448 -22.76 17.29 22.64
C GLN A 448 -22.11 17.19 21.25
N ARG A 449 -22.23 18.23 20.42
CA ARG A 449 -21.56 18.27 19.11
C ARG A 449 -20.04 18.20 19.21
N SER A 450 -19.45 18.80 20.25
CA SER A 450 -18.01 18.68 20.51
C SER A 450 -17.59 17.25 20.86
N VAL A 451 -18.43 16.52 21.61
CA VAL A 451 -18.19 15.10 21.93
C VAL A 451 -18.33 14.25 20.67
N GLU A 452 -19.41 14.43 19.89
CA GLU A 452 -19.62 13.74 18.61
C GLU A 452 -18.46 13.99 17.62
N LEU A 453 -17.98 15.23 17.53
CA LEU A 453 -16.80 15.56 16.72
C LEU A 453 -15.55 14.84 17.22
N SER A 454 -15.34 14.79 18.54
CA SER A 454 -14.19 14.06 19.11
C SER A 454 -14.27 12.55 18.87
N GLU A 455 -15.48 11.98 18.89
CA GLU A 455 -15.72 10.57 18.61
C GLU A 455 -15.53 10.24 17.13
N ALA A 456 -16.06 11.07 16.23
CA ALA A 456 -15.85 10.95 14.79
C ALA A 456 -14.36 11.11 14.44
N GLN A 457 -13.66 12.03 15.08
CA GLN A 457 -12.22 12.21 14.90
C GLN A 457 -11.43 10.99 15.39
N ARG A 458 -11.84 10.39 16.53
CA ARG A 458 -11.25 9.13 17.00
C ARG A 458 -11.50 7.98 16.02
N GLN A 459 -12.71 7.85 15.47
CA GLN A 459 -13.02 6.84 14.46
C GLN A 459 -12.19 7.03 13.19
N LEU A 460 -12.00 8.27 12.74
CA LEU A 460 -11.15 8.58 11.60
C LEU A 460 -9.70 8.18 11.86
N THR A 461 -9.15 8.50 13.05
CA THR A 461 -7.79 8.05 13.41
C THR A 461 -7.64 6.54 13.46
N LEU A 462 -8.67 5.80 13.92
CA LEU A 462 -8.63 4.34 13.89
C LEU A 462 -8.63 3.80 12.47
N HIS A 463 -9.53 4.27 11.62
CA HIS A 463 -9.56 3.87 10.22
C HIS A 463 -8.27 4.23 9.47
N ASP A 464 -7.66 5.38 9.78
CA ASP A 464 -6.35 5.76 9.22
C ASP A 464 -5.26 4.77 9.64
N THR A 465 -5.24 4.33 10.91
CA THR A 465 -4.28 3.31 11.38
C THR A 465 -4.54 1.93 10.77
N GLU A 466 -5.81 1.54 10.60
CA GLU A 466 -6.18 0.28 9.93
C GLU A 466 -5.76 0.30 8.45
N LEU A 467 -5.99 1.41 7.76
CA LEU A 467 -5.55 1.60 6.39
C LEU A 467 -4.02 1.52 6.31
N GLN A 468 -3.30 2.18 7.21
CA GLN A 468 -1.82 2.10 7.25
C GLN A 468 -1.34 0.66 7.46
N ALA A 469 -1.93 -0.10 8.39
CA ALA A 469 -1.59 -1.49 8.61
C ALA A 469 -1.83 -2.36 7.36
N LEU A 470 -2.97 -2.18 6.69
CA LEU A 470 -3.28 -2.88 5.43
C LEU A 470 -2.33 -2.49 4.28
N HIS A 471 -1.90 -1.23 4.23
CA HIS A 471 -0.90 -0.77 3.27
C HIS A 471 0.46 -1.46 3.52
N GLU A 472 0.90 -1.53 4.78
CA GLU A 472 2.12 -2.22 5.16
C GLU A 472 2.06 -3.72 4.84
N GLU A 473 0.93 -4.39 5.10
CA GLU A 473 0.76 -5.81 4.75
C GLU A 473 0.81 -6.05 3.24
N ARG A 474 0.13 -5.21 2.45
CA ARG A 474 0.21 -5.25 0.99
C ARG A 474 1.65 -5.07 0.52
N ASP A 475 2.37 -4.11 1.09
CA ASP A 475 3.75 -3.81 0.68
C ASP A 475 4.69 -4.97 1.06
N ARG A 476 4.52 -5.57 2.25
CA ARG A 476 5.21 -6.81 2.64
C ARG A 476 4.95 -7.96 1.66
N LEU A 477 3.69 -8.21 1.31
CA LEU A 477 3.33 -9.26 0.34
C LEU A 477 3.88 -8.96 -1.06
N ARG A 478 3.91 -7.69 -1.46
CA ARG A 478 4.50 -7.27 -2.74
C ARG A 478 6.01 -7.51 -2.75
N ASP A 479 6.69 -7.22 -1.65
CA ASP A 479 8.12 -7.47 -1.48
C ASP A 479 8.43 -8.98 -1.45
N ASP A 480 7.60 -9.80 -0.80
CA ASP A 480 7.74 -11.26 -0.80
C ASP A 480 7.56 -11.86 -2.20
N VAL A 481 6.57 -11.38 -2.97
CA VAL A 481 6.36 -11.78 -4.36
C VAL A 481 7.54 -11.32 -5.23
N GLY A 482 8.06 -10.11 -5.00
CA GLY A 482 9.25 -9.58 -5.66
C GLY A 482 10.48 -10.44 -5.36
N SER A 483 10.73 -10.74 -4.09
CA SER A 483 11.82 -11.58 -3.60
C SER A 483 11.73 -13.01 -4.13
N SER A 484 10.53 -13.60 -4.14
CA SER A 484 10.30 -14.94 -4.73
C SER A 484 10.55 -14.96 -6.24
N ARG A 485 10.18 -13.89 -6.96
CA ARG A 485 10.50 -13.76 -8.39
C ARG A 485 12.01 -13.63 -8.62
N MET A 486 12.69 -12.81 -7.83
CA MET A 486 14.16 -12.69 -7.89
C MET A 486 14.85 -14.02 -7.56
N ALA A 487 14.36 -14.77 -6.57
CA ALA A 487 14.87 -16.08 -6.22
C ALA A 487 14.69 -17.11 -7.36
N LYS A 488 13.55 -17.09 -8.05
CA LYS A 488 13.33 -17.92 -9.26
C LYS A 488 14.28 -17.51 -10.39
N ASP A 489 14.45 -16.21 -10.64
CA ASP A 489 15.36 -15.70 -11.67
C ASP A 489 16.83 -16.06 -11.37
N GLU A 490 17.24 -16.04 -10.09
CA GLU A 490 18.55 -16.53 -9.67
C GLU A 490 18.74 -18.03 -9.87
N ILE A 491 17.72 -18.84 -9.57
CA ILE A 491 17.75 -20.29 -9.81
C ILE A 491 17.88 -20.57 -11.31
N VAL A 492 17.12 -19.86 -12.14
CA VAL A 492 17.21 -19.99 -13.61
C VAL A 492 18.60 -19.60 -14.10
N LYS A 493 19.18 -18.49 -13.63
CA LYS A 493 20.54 -18.08 -13.98
C LYS A 493 21.57 -19.14 -13.59
N ARG A 494 21.53 -19.66 -12.36
CA ARG A 494 22.43 -20.74 -11.90
C ARG A 494 22.29 -22.00 -12.76
N ALA A 495 21.08 -22.34 -13.19
CA ALA A 495 20.84 -23.47 -14.08
C ALA A 495 21.44 -23.25 -15.49
N TRP A 496 21.35 -22.02 -16.00
CA TRP A 496 21.97 -21.64 -17.28
C TRP A 496 23.50 -21.71 -17.19
N ASP A 497 24.10 -21.15 -16.14
CA ASP A 497 25.55 -21.21 -15.91
C ASP A 497 26.04 -22.65 -15.79
N THR A 498 25.30 -23.50 -15.09
CA THR A 498 25.64 -24.93 -14.93
C THR A 498 25.59 -25.65 -16.28
N ARG A 499 24.56 -25.38 -17.09
CA ARG A 499 24.44 -25.92 -18.45
C ARG A 499 25.60 -25.44 -19.32
N ASP A 500 25.91 -24.16 -19.31
CA ASP A 500 26.96 -23.58 -20.15
C ASP A 500 28.35 -24.09 -19.73
N GLN A 501 28.60 -24.27 -18.44
CA GLN A 501 29.81 -24.94 -17.94
C GLN A 501 29.89 -26.41 -18.39
N ALA A 502 28.77 -27.14 -18.38
CA ALA A 502 28.74 -28.52 -18.87
C ALA A 502 28.99 -28.59 -20.38
N VAL A 503 28.39 -27.67 -21.17
CA VAL A 503 28.65 -27.56 -22.61
C VAL A 503 30.11 -27.22 -22.88
N ALA A 504 30.70 -26.28 -22.13
CA ALA A 504 32.11 -25.94 -22.26
C ALA A 504 33.04 -27.14 -21.96
N ARG A 505 32.75 -27.91 -20.91
CA ARG A 505 33.50 -29.15 -20.58
C ARG A 505 33.37 -30.19 -21.70
N LYS A 506 32.15 -30.39 -22.22
CA LYS A 506 31.91 -31.30 -23.35
C LYS A 506 32.72 -30.89 -24.58
N ASN A 507 32.62 -29.63 -25.00
CA ASN A 507 33.37 -29.11 -26.14
C ASN A 507 34.89 -29.28 -25.95
N ASN A 508 35.40 -29.04 -24.74
CA ASN A 508 36.81 -29.25 -24.44
C ASN A 508 37.23 -30.72 -24.59
N THR A 509 36.43 -31.66 -24.06
CA THR A 509 36.70 -33.10 -24.24
C THR A 509 36.61 -33.55 -25.70
N GLU A 510 35.70 -32.97 -26.50
CA GLU A 510 35.59 -33.24 -27.93
C GLU A 510 36.81 -32.71 -28.70
N ILE A 511 37.33 -31.53 -28.32
CA ILE A 511 38.56 -30.98 -28.89
C ILE A 511 39.76 -31.89 -28.56
N GLU A 512 39.91 -32.34 -27.31
CA GLU A 512 40.98 -33.27 -26.93
C GLU A 512 40.86 -34.63 -27.64
N LEU A 513 39.64 -35.14 -27.83
CA LEU A 513 39.40 -36.35 -28.61
C LEU A 513 39.79 -36.17 -30.07
N ALA A 514 39.48 -35.01 -30.67
CA ALA A 514 39.91 -34.69 -32.03
C ALA A 514 41.44 -34.62 -32.14
N LYS A 515 42.13 -34.01 -31.16
CA LYS A 515 43.60 -33.95 -31.12
C LYS A 515 44.22 -35.34 -31.04
N THR A 516 43.79 -36.17 -30.10
CA THR A 516 44.31 -37.55 -29.96
C THR A 516 44.03 -38.40 -31.20
N ARG A 517 42.90 -38.18 -31.88
CA ARG A 517 42.61 -38.83 -33.17
C ARG A 517 43.59 -38.39 -34.26
N ILE A 518 43.92 -37.10 -34.34
CA ILE A 518 44.92 -36.57 -35.27
C ILE A 518 46.31 -37.15 -34.95
N GLU A 519 46.69 -37.20 -33.68
CA GLU A 519 47.95 -37.80 -33.24
C GLU A 519 48.04 -39.28 -33.63
N LEU A 520 46.97 -40.05 -33.43
CA LEU A 520 46.91 -41.45 -33.85
C LEU A 520 47.03 -41.61 -35.37
N MET A 521 46.38 -40.74 -36.16
CA MET A 521 46.54 -40.73 -37.62
C MET A 521 47.98 -40.39 -38.02
N HIS A 522 48.63 -39.46 -37.33
CA HIS A 522 50.02 -39.08 -37.58
C HIS A 522 50.99 -40.21 -37.25
N ILE A 523 50.87 -40.83 -36.07
CA ILE A 523 51.70 -41.97 -35.66
C ILE A 523 51.50 -43.16 -36.60
N ASN A 524 50.27 -43.42 -37.05
CA ASN A 524 49.99 -44.48 -38.01
C ASN A 524 50.65 -44.20 -39.38
N SER A 525 50.63 -42.95 -39.85
CA SER A 525 51.37 -42.54 -41.06
C SER A 525 52.87 -42.79 -40.89
N GLN A 526 53.46 -42.37 -39.76
CA GLN A 526 54.87 -42.61 -39.47
C GLN A 526 55.21 -44.10 -39.42
N LEU A 527 54.33 -44.92 -38.83
CA LEU A 527 54.51 -46.38 -38.79
C LEU A 527 54.47 -46.98 -40.19
N MET A 528 53.54 -46.55 -41.04
CA MET A 528 53.45 -47.00 -42.43
C MET A 528 54.70 -46.62 -43.23
N GLU A 529 55.22 -45.40 -43.04
CA GLU A 529 56.49 -44.95 -43.64
C GLU A 529 57.67 -45.81 -43.15
N ALA A 530 57.75 -46.11 -41.86
CA ALA A 530 58.80 -46.96 -41.31
C ALA A 530 58.72 -48.41 -41.82
N ILE A 531 57.50 -48.95 -41.96
CA ILE A 531 57.28 -50.27 -42.57
C ILE A 531 57.71 -50.26 -44.04
N GLN A 532 57.33 -49.23 -44.81
CA GLN A 532 57.74 -49.07 -46.20
C GLN A 532 59.28 -49.04 -46.33
N GLN A 533 59.96 -48.20 -45.53
CA GLN A 533 61.42 -48.15 -45.50
C GLN A 533 62.04 -49.50 -45.12
N LYS A 534 61.47 -50.22 -44.15
CA LYS A 534 61.95 -51.55 -43.77
C LYS A 534 61.77 -52.55 -44.92
N VAL A 535 60.64 -52.51 -45.62
CA VAL A 535 60.36 -53.36 -46.78
C VAL A 535 61.35 -53.06 -47.90
N GLU A 536 61.61 -51.79 -48.21
CA GLU A 536 62.61 -51.36 -49.20
C GLU A 536 64.02 -51.86 -48.84
N LEU A 537 64.44 -51.72 -47.58
CA LEU A 537 65.72 -52.24 -47.12
C LEU A 537 65.79 -53.77 -47.21
N SER A 538 64.71 -54.48 -46.86
CA SER A 538 64.68 -55.94 -47.04
C SER A 538 64.76 -56.38 -48.49
N GLN A 539 64.09 -55.67 -49.41
CA GLN A 539 64.18 -55.92 -50.85
C GLN A 539 65.59 -55.66 -51.36
N GLN A 540 66.25 -54.59 -50.90
CA GLN A 540 67.65 -54.33 -51.21
C GLN A 540 68.55 -55.46 -50.70
N LEU A 541 68.36 -55.95 -49.47
CA LEU A 541 69.14 -57.06 -48.92
C LEU A 541 68.93 -58.36 -49.72
N GLU A 542 67.70 -58.68 -50.11
CA GLU A 542 67.40 -59.82 -50.98
C GLU A 542 68.10 -59.68 -52.34
N GLN A 543 68.08 -58.49 -52.93
CA GLN A 543 68.82 -58.20 -54.17
C GLN A 543 70.33 -58.40 -54.00
N TRP A 544 70.92 -57.88 -52.91
CA TRP A 544 72.32 -58.10 -52.58
C TRP A 544 72.66 -59.59 -52.37
N GLN A 545 71.75 -60.37 -51.76
CA GLN A 545 71.93 -61.81 -51.59
C GLN A 545 71.98 -62.54 -52.94
N VAL A 546 71.07 -62.20 -53.85
CA VAL A 546 71.04 -62.76 -55.21
C VAL A 546 72.32 -62.40 -55.97
N ASP A 547 72.75 -61.13 -55.92
CA ASP A 547 73.96 -60.67 -56.59
C ASP A 547 75.22 -61.36 -56.03
N MET A 548 75.30 -61.55 -54.71
CA MET A 548 76.39 -62.28 -54.07
C MET A 548 76.39 -63.77 -54.43
N GLN A 549 75.23 -64.42 -54.50
CA GLN A 549 75.11 -65.80 -54.97
C GLN A 549 75.56 -65.91 -56.43
N ALA A 550 75.17 -64.97 -57.29
CA ALA A 550 75.61 -64.94 -58.69
C ALA A 550 77.14 -64.78 -58.81
N LEU A 551 77.76 -63.92 -57.99
CA LEU A 551 79.22 -63.77 -57.95
C LEU A 551 79.93 -65.03 -57.44
N LEU A 552 79.36 -65.72 -56.44
CA LEU A 552 79.87 -67.00 -55.96
C LEU A 552 79.75 -68.09 -57.04
N ASP A 553 78.60 -68.19 -57.70
CA ASP A 553 78.37 -69.11 -58.82
C ASP A 553 79.32 -68.84 -59.98
N GLU A 554 79.56 -67.56 -60.32
CA GLU A 554 80.57 -67.18 -61.30
C GLU A 554 81.97 -67.62 -60.87
N ARG A 555 82.33 -67.43 -59.59
CA ARG A 555 83.63 -67.82 -59.05
C ARG A 555 83.79 -69.34 -59.07
N VAL A 556 82.76 -70.10 -58.71
CA VAL A 556 82.72 -71.56 -58.79
C VAL A 556 82.81 -72.02 -60.23
N LYS A 557 82.04 -71.44 -61.17
CA LYS A 557 82.14 -71.73 -62.61
C LYS A 557 83.53 -71.43 -63.15
N LYS A 558 84.16 -70.31 -62.75
CA LYS A 558 85.55 -69.97 -63.12
C LYS A 558 86.54 -70.98 -62.54
N GLN A 559 86.34 -71.44 -61.30
CA GLN A 559 87.16 -72.49 -60.68
C GLN A 559 86.99 -73.84 -61.36
N LEU A 560 85.76 -74.28 -61.66
CA LEU A 560 85.47 -75.50 -62.41
C LEU A 560 86.11 -75.45 -63.81
N ARG A 561 85.94 -74.35 -64.55
CA ARG A 561 86.62 -74.16 -65.85
C ARG A 561 88.14 -74.20 -65.73
N ARG A 562 88.70 -73.71 -64.61
CA ARG A 562 90.15 -73.78 -64.35
C ARG A 562 90.57 -75.21 -64.03
N GLN A 563 89.82 -75.92 -63.20
CA GLN A 563 90.05 -77.34 -62.90
C GLN A 563 89.91 -78.21 -64.15
N GLU A 564 88.88 -78.02 -64.97
CA GLU A 564 88.73 -78.70 -66.26
C GLU A 564 89.90 -78.44 -67.20
N LYS A 565 90.42 -77.19 -67.24
CA LYS A 565 91.64 -76.86 -68.00
C LYS A 565 92.89 -77.51 -67.40
N GLU A 566 93.02 -77.56 -66.08
CA GLU A 566 94.11 -78.22 -65.37
C GLU A 566 94.05 -79.74 -65.54
N ASP A 567 92.87 -80.35 -65.49
CA ASP A 567 92.62 -81.78 -65.73
C ASP A 567 92.78 -82.14 -67.20
N SER A 568 92.39 -81.27 -68.13
CA SER A 568 92.69 -81.43 -69.56
C SER A 568 94.20 -81.33 -69.81
N ARG A 569 94.89 -80.40 -69.14
CA ARG A 569 96.37 -80.31 -69.17
C ARG A 569 97.01 -81.55 -68.55
N ARG A 570 96.50 -82.06 -67.43
CA ARG A 570 96.98 -83.29 -66.78
C ARG A 570 96.71 -84.52 -67.62
N LYS A 571 95.56 -84.63 -68.31
CA LYS A 571 95.29 -85.69 -69.29
C LYS A 571 96.23 -85.60 -70.49
N ALA A 572 96.50 -84.39 -71.00
CA ALA A 572 97.49 -84.18 -72.05
C ALA A 572 98.92 -84.53 -71.57
N GLN A 573 99.28 -84.20 -70.33
CA GLN A 573 100.57 -84.55 -69.71
C GLN A 573 100.68 -86.05 -69.39
N ALA A 574 99.60 -86.71 -68.97
CA ALA A 574 99.56 -88.17 -68.75
C ALA A 574 99.66 -88.94 -70.07
N ALA A 575 99.00 -88.45 -71.13
CA ALA A 575 99.19 -88.98 -72.49
C ALA A 575 100.62 -88.79 -73.00
N ALA A 576 101.30 -87.70 -72.62
CA ALA A 576 102.72 -87.48 -72.93
C ALA A 576 103.66 -88.33 -72.05
N ALA A 577 103.29 -88.64 -70.81
CA ALA A 577 104.09 -89.45 -69.87
C ALA A 577 104.03 -90.97 -70.17
N CYS A 578 103.01 -91.46 -70.88
CA CYS A 578 102.99 -92.83 -71.40
C CYS A 578 103.93 -93.05 -72.62
N ALA A 579 104.58 -92.00 -73.14
CA ALA A 579 105.45 -92.07 -74.32
C ALA A 579 106.96 -91.97 -74.04
N ASN A 580 107.39 -91.69 -72.80
CA ASN A 580 108.80 -91.62 -72.38
C ASN A 580 108.83 -91.90 -70.86
N GLY A 581 109.17 -93.07 -70.36
CA GLY A 581 110.46 -93.72 -70.52
C GLY A 581 111.15 -93.78 -69.16
N SER A 582 111.21 -95.00 -68.58
CA SER A 582 112.38 -95.60 -67.93
C SER A 582 113.33 -94.77 -67.05
N GLN A 583 113.58 -95.33 -65.84
CA GLN A 583 114.73 -95.20 -64.94
C GLN A 583 114.68 -94.20 -63.75
N GLN A 584 114.61 -94.84 -62.57
CA GLN A 584 115.43 -94.65 -61.35
C GLN A 584 115.50 -93.29 -60.64
N GLY A 585 115.28 -93.34 -59.31
CA GLY A 585 116.23 -92.70 -58.38
C GLY A 585 115.67 -91.75 -57.31
N ALA A 586 115.22 -92.34 -56.20
CA ALA A 586 115.55 -92.01 -54.81
C ALA A 586 115.33 -90.58 -54.19
N ALA A 587 114.65 -90.65 -53.04
CA ALA A 587 114.91 -89.94 -51.77
C ALA A 587 114.28 -88.56 -51.49
N GLY A 588 113.63 -88.47 -50.31
CA GLY A 588 113.48 -87.19 -49.59
C GLY A 588 112.13 -86.95 -48.90
N ARG A 589 111.89 -87.62 -47.76
CA ARG A 589 110.79 -87.37 -46.80
C ARG A 589 110.86 -85.98 -46.15
N SER A 590 109.71 -85.37 -45.85
CA SER A 590 109.20 -85.10 -44.47
C SER A 590 108.03 -84.09 -44.51
N ALA A 591 106.80 -84.51 -44.19
CA ALA A 591 106.10 -84.26 -42.91
C ALA A 591 105.71 -82.78 -42.70
N GLY A 592 104.43 -82.42 -42.79
CA GLY A 592 103.46 -82.48 -41.69
C GLY A 592 103.38 -81.09 -41.03
N LYS A 593 102.29 -80.54 -40.51
CA LYS A 593 100.97 -80.97 -40.08
C LYS A 593 100.16 -79.68 -39.85
N LEU A 594 98.88 -79.67 -40.24
CA LEU A 594 97.68 -79.55 -39.40
C LEU A 594 97.39 -78.22 -38.68
N PHE A 595 96.23 -77.67 -39.06
CA PHE A 595 95.11 -77.18 -38.23
C PHE A 595 95.34 -76.10 -37.16
N GLY A 596 94.48 -75.07 -37.24
CA GLY A 596 93.39 -75.00 -36.27
C GLY A 596 93.05 -73.62 -35.69
N LEU A 597 91.73 -73.44 -35.53
CA LEU A 597 91.02 -72.64 -34.52
C LEU A 597 90.56 -71.21 -34.86
N TRP A 598 89.23 -71.15 -34.95
CA TRP A 598 88.34 -70.02 -34.78
C TRP A 598 88.44 -69.36 -33.39
N ARG A 599 88.16 -68.04 -33.31
CA ARG A 599 87.49 -67.46 -32.14
C ARG A 599 86.66 -66.21 -32.48
N LYS A 600 85.44 -66.22 -31.92
CA LYS A 600 84.33 -65.25 -31.80
C LYS A 600 84.69 -63.76 -31.64
N SER A 601 83.84 -62.89 -32.19
CA SER A 601 83.47 -61.56 -31.68
C SER A 601 81.93 -61.44 -31.74
N GLN A 602 81.24 -61.38 -30.61
CA GLN A 602 80.76 -60.16 -29.93
C GLN A 602 79.58 -59.47 -30.66
N VAL A 603 78.41 -59.59 -30.03
CA VAL A 603 77.20 -58.79 -30.26
C VAL A 603 77.15 -57.72 -29.16
N PRO A 604 76.66 -56.52 -29.48
CA PRO A 604 75.87 -55.77 -28.52
C PRO A 604 74.49 -55.43 -29.09
N GLN A 605 73.45 -55.67 -28.30
CA GLN A 605 72.34 -54.75 -28.09
C GLN A 605 71.74 -55.02 -26.71
#